data_AF-A0A2U3P775-F1
#
_entry.id   AF-A0A2U3P775-F1
#
_cell.length_a   1.000
_cell.length_b   1.000
_cell.length_c   1.000
_cell.angle_alpha   90.00
_cell.angle_beta   90.00
_cell.angle_gamma   90.00
#
_symmetry.space_group_name_H-M   'P 1'
#
loop_
_entity.id
_entity.type
_entity.pdbx_description
1 polymer ?
#
loop_
_entity_poly.entity_id
_entity_poly.type
_entity_poly.pdbx_seq_one_letter_code
_entity_poly.pdbx_strand_id
1 'polypeptide(L)'
;MGHPCAANPELWFGYPDDDEGDGAAKARAYERSATEARVECLRRCPLAQQRRCAQYAIAHREEYGVWAGVKLPGGQYRKRHQLARAHDILRRIAAGEISSRQLPENAALLARREHEAIPAPAMVLHLPMAQIGPRSAA
;
A
#
# COMPACT_ATOMS: atom_id res chain seq x y z
N MET A 1 -2.34 -14.92 -3.44
CA MET A 1 -2.62 -13.50 -3.72
C MET A 1 -1.36 -12.70 -3.41
N GLY A 2 -0.77 -12.06 -4.42
CA GLY A 2 0.40 -11.19 -4.24
C GLY A 2 0.05 -9.93 -3.44
N HIS A 3 1.04 -9.37 -2.76
CA HIS A 3 0.88 -8.07 -2.09
C HIS A 3 0.79 -6.96 -3.15
N PRO A 4 -0.14 -6.00 -3.04
CA PRO A 4 -0.30 -4.95 -4.05
C PRO A 4 0.99 -4.14 -4.25
N CYS A 5 1.81 -4.02 -3.19
CA CYS A 5 3.12 -3.36 -3.25
C CYS A 5 4.18 -4.09 -4.07
N ALA A 6 4.05 -5.41 -4.28
CA ALA A 6 4.99 -6.16 -5.10
C ALA A 6 4.68 -6.05 -6.60
N ALA A 7 3.45 -5.67 -6.98
CA ALA A 7 3.02 -5.59 -8.38
C ALA A 7 3.54 -4.33 -9.09
N ASN A 8 3.78 -3.25 -8.35
CA ASN A 8 4.32 -1.99 -8.90
C ASN A 8 5.11 -1.23 -7.82
N PRO A 9 6.39 -1.55 -7.58
CA PRO A 9 7.20 -0.91 -6.54
C PRO A 9 7.39 0.61 -6.71
N GLU A 10 7.49 1.09 -7.94
CA GLU A 10 7.69 2.52 -8.27
C GLU A 10 6.60 3.42 -7.67
N LEU A 11 5.36 2.91 -7.62
CA LEU A 11 4.23 3.61 -7.01
C LEU A 11 4.45 3.93 -5.52
N TRP A 12 5.19 3.07 -4.80
CA TRP A 12 5.32 3.10 -3.34
C TRP A 12 6.54 3.86 -2.87
N PHE A 13 7.62 3.83 -3.64
CA PHE A 13 8.92 4.36 -3.25
C PHE A 13 9.32 5.62 -4.02
N GLY A 14 8.59 5.96 -5.08
CA GLY A 14 8.82 7.17 -5.87
C GLY A 14 9.87 6.97 -6.96
N TYR A 15 9.99 7.99 -7.81
CA TYR A 15 10.93 8.02 -8.93
C TYR A 15 12.38 8.15 -8.45
N PRO A 16 13.36 7.50 -9.13
CA PRO A 16 14.78 7.77 -8.91
C PRO A 16 15.09 9.25 -9.14
N ASP A 17 15.97 9.81 -8.32
CA ASP A 17 16.29 11.25 -8.32
C ASP A 17 17.02 11.72 -9.60
N ASP A 18 17.42 10.79 -10.47
CA ASP A 18 18.32 11.00 -11.62
C ASP A 18 17.69 11.70 -12.84
N ASP A 19 16.38 12.01 -12.83
CA ASP A 19 15.76 12.82 -13.89
C ASP A 19 16.06 14.32 -13.71
N GLU A 20 16.45 15.05 -14.76
CA GLU A 20 16.71 16.52 -14.71
C GLU A 20 15.44 17.39 -14.50
N GLY A 21 14.33 16.79 -14.09
CA GLY A 21 13.03 17.46 -13.96
C GLY A 21 12.94 18.49 -12.83
N ASP A 22 12.09 19.51 -13.02
CA ASP A 22 11.73 20.52 -12.02
C ASP A 22 11.32 19.87 -10.68
N GLY A 23 12.02 20.24 -9.61
CA GLY A 23 11.81 19.71 -8.26
C GLY A 23 10.39 19.90 -7.74
N ALA A 24 9.68 20.95 -8.17
CA ALA A 24 8.29 21.16 -7.79
C ALA A 24 7.35 20.17 -8.52
N ALA A 25 7.60 19.91 -9.80
CA ALA A 25 6.87 18.89 -10.56
C ALA A 25 7.09 17.49 -9.99
N LYS A 26 8.35 17.14 -9.66
CA LYS A 26 8.69 15.87 -8.98
C LYS A 26 7.98 15.73 -7.64
N ALA A 27 7.98 16.78 -6.81
CA ALA A 27 7.28 16.75 -5.52
C ALA A 27 5.77 16.49 -5.69
N ARG A 28 5.11 17.14 -6.67
CA ARG A 28 3.70 16.89 -6.96
C ARG A 28 3.45 15.45 -7.45
N ALA A 29 4.33 14.92 -8.30
CA ALA A 29 4.25 13.54 -8.75
C ALA A 29 4.36 12.57 -7.58
N TYR A 30 5.35 12.75 -6.69
CA TYR A 30 5.51 11.96 -5.48
C TYR A 30 4.30 12.04 -4.53
N GLU A 31 3.70 13.23 -4.36
CA GLU A 31 2.46 13.37 -3.58
C GLU A 31 1.29 12.58 -4.18
N ARG A 32 1.13 12.59 -5.51
CA ARG A 32 0.10 11.80 -6.20
C ARG A 32 0.35 10.30 -6.04
N SER A 33 1.56 9.83 -6.35
CA SER A 33 1.94 8.41 -6.22
C SER A 33 1.74 7.90 -4.80
N ALA A 34 2.20 8.66 -3.79
CA ALA A 34 2.01 8.29 -2.40
C ALA A 34 0.54 8.25 -1.98
N THR A 35 -0.31 9.13 -2.54
CA THR A 35 -1.75 9.10 -2.31
C THR A 35 -2.37 7.83 -2.89
N GLU A 36 -2.01 7.47 -4.11
CA GLU A 36 -2.50 6.27 -4.81
C GLU A 36 -2.02 4.98 -4.13
N ALA A 37 -0.73 4.90 -3.75
CA ALA A 37 -0.18 3.79 -2.97
C ALA A 37 -0.93 3.58 -1.65
N ARG A 38 -1.28 4.67 -0.95
CA ARG A 38 -2.09 4.60 0.28
C ARG A 38 -3.48 4.02 -0.01
N VAL A 39 -4.15 4.46 -1.06
CA VAL A 39 -5.47 3.92 -1.44
C VAL A 39 -5.39 2.42 -1.72
N GLU A 40 -4.42 1.98 -2.54
CA GLU A 40 -4.19 0.57 -2.85
C GLU A 40 -3.92 -0.25 -1.58
N CYS A 41 -3.06 0.26 -0.69
CA CYS A 41 -2.78 -0.38 0.60
C CYS A 41 -4.05 -0.56 1.43
N LEU A 42 -4.81 0.52 1.60
CA LEU A 42 -5.97 0.54 2.48
C LEU A 42 -7.11 -0.34 1.95
N ARG A 43 -7.28 -0.43 0.63
CA ARG A 43 -8.36 -1.18 -0.02
C ARG A 43 -8.04 -2.66 -0.20
N ARG A 44 -6.78 -3.01 -0.51
CA ARG A 44 -6.43 -4.35 -1.01
C ARG A 44 -5.47 -5.13 -0.13
N CYS A 45 -4.70 -4.48 0.73
CA CYS A 45 -3.74 -5.16 1.58
C CYS A 45 -4.43 -5.75 2.82
N PRO A 46 -4.31 -7.07 3.11
CA PRO A 46 -4.85 -7.67 4.33
C PRO A 46 -4.29 -7.00 5.59
N LEU A 47 -5.09 -6.88 6.65
CA LEU A 47 -4.66 -6.24 7.91
C LEU A 47 -3.40 -6.89 8.50
N ALA A 48 -3.31 -8.22 8.49
CA ALA A 48 -2.12 -8.94 8.95
C ALA A 48 -0.86 -8.55 8.14
N GLN A 49 -1.00 -8.31 6.83
CA GLN A 49 0.11 -7.86 6.00
C GLN A 49 0.50 -6.41 6.31
N GLN A 50 -0.46 -5.53 6.58
CA GLN A 50 -0.17 -4.15 6.98
C GLN A 50 0.65 -4.10 8.29
N ARG A 51 0.31 -4.97 9.27
CA ARG A 51 1.07 -5.09 10.53
C ARG A 51 2.51 -5.54 10.29
N ARG A 52 2.72 -6.56 9.45
CA ARG A 52 4.08 -7.02 9.05
C ARG A 52 4.86 -5.96 8.30
N CYS A 53 4.21 -5.24 7.38
CA CYS A 53 4.80 -4.13 6.64
C CYS A 53 5.25 -2.99 7.58
N ALA A 54 4.44 -2.66 8.59
CA ALA A 54 4.82 -1.66 9.59
C ALA A 54 6.02 -2.12 10.43
N GLN A 55 6.04 -3.38 10.88
CA GLN A 55 7.19 -3.96 11.59
C GLN A 55 8.48 -3.87 10.76
N TYR A 56 8.40 -4.24 9.48
CA TYR A 56 9.52 -4.16 8.56
C TYR A 56 10.07 -2.73 8.47
N ALA A 57 9.20 -1.75 8.26
CA ALA A 57 9.60 -0.34 8.12
C ALA A 57 10.33 0.19 9.35
N ILE A 58 9.88 -0.20 10.56
CA ILE A 58 10.52 0.18 11.81
C ILE A 58 11.89 -0.50 11.96
N ALA A 59 11.94 -1.81 11.68
CA ALA A 59 13.17 -2.59 11.83
C ALA A 59 14.30 -2.07 10.93
N HIS A 60 13.96 -1.64 9.71
CA HIS A 60 14.91 -1.11 8.72
C HIS A 60 15.07 0.40 8.78
N ARG A 61 14.35 1.08 9.69
CA ARG A 61 14.39 2.54 9.86
C ARG A 61 14.09 3.29 8.55
N GLU A 62 13.13 2.78 7.80
CA GLU A 62 12.74 3.35 6.51
C GLU A 62 12.39 4.82 6.67
N GLU A 63 12.84 5.66 5.73
CA GLU A 63 12.64 7.12 5.83
C GLU A 63 11.75 7.68 4.72
N TYR A 64 11.53 6.91 3.66
CA TYR A 64 10.82 7.33 2.45
C TYR A 64 9.76 6.29 2.03
N GLY A 65 8.89 6.71 1.11
CA GLY A 65 7.84 5.87 0.54
C GLY A 65 6.60 5.71 1.42
N VAL A 66 5.74 4.77 1.04
CA VAL A 66 4.49 4.43 1.74
C VAL A 66 4.57 3.04 2.36
N TRP A 67 4.40 2.97 3.67
CA TRP A 67 4.48 1.75 4.46
C TRP A 67 3.21 1.55 5.26
N ALA A 68 2.55 0.41 5.13
CA ALA A 68 1.29 0.12 5.81
C ALA A 68 0.24 1.25 5.71
N GLY A 69 0.19 1.98 4.59
CA GLY A 69 -0.73 3.11 4.40
C GLY A 69 -0.31 4.41 5.09
N VAL A 70 0.92 4.49 5.62
CA VAL A 70 1.55 5.68 6.19
C VAL A 70 2.61 6.19 5.21
N LYS A 71 2.55 7.47 4.85
CA LYS A 71 3.57 8.10 4.02
C LYS A 71 4.71 8.61 4.89
N LEU A 72 5.95 8.29 4.51
CA LEU A 72 7.15 8.80 5.16
C LEU A 72 7.66 10.08 4.47
N PRO A 73 8.14 11.07 5.24
CA PRO A 73 8.47 12.41 4.71
C PRO A 73 9.85 12.53 4.06
N GLY A 74 10.68 11.48 4.09
CA GLY A 74 12.09 11.46 3.66
C GLY A 74 13.08 11.77 4.79
N GLY A 75 14.36 11.42 4.59
CA GLY A 75 15.46 11.60 5.55
C GLY A 75 15.97 13.04 5.73
N GLN A 76 15.20 14.05 5.32
CA GLN A 76 15.60 15.45 5.49
C GLN A 76 15.61 15.83 6.98
N TYR A 77 16.74 16.32 7.51
CA TYR A 77 16.88 16.67 8.93
C TYR A 77 15.80 17.61 9.47
N ARG A 78 15.36 18.58 8.67
CA ARG A 78 14.26 19.50 9.01
C ARG A 78 12.92 18.81 9.24
N LYS A 79 12.73 17.60 8.70
CA LYS A 79 11.52 16.78 8.83
C LYS A 79 11.67 15.64 9.84
N ARG A 80 12.78 15.54 10.59
CA ARG A 80 13.02 14.45 11.57
C ARG A 80 11.88 14.23 12.57
N HIS A 81 11.23 15.30 13.04
CA HIS A 81 10.07 15.19 13.92
C HIS A 81 8.84 14.62 13.21
N GLN A 82 8.66 14.92 11.92
CA GLN A 82 7.58 14.34 11.12
C GLN A 82 7.86 12.85 10.89
N LEU A 83 9.11 12.48 10.61
CA LEU A 83 9.53 11.09 10.43
C LEU A 83 9.33 10.28 11.72
N ALA A 84 9.76 10.82 12.86
CA ALA A 84 9.55 10.20 14.17
C ALA A 84 8.06 9.95 14.45
N ARG A 85 7.19 10.93 14.19
CA ARG A 85 5.73 10.76 14.32
C ARG A 85 5.18 9.67 13.40
N ALA A 86 5.66 9.60 12.16
CA ALA A 86 5.25 8.56 11.23
C ALA A 86 5.69 7.16 11.72
N HIS A 87 6.89 7.03 12.27
CA HIS A 87 7.37 5.80 12.90
C HIS A 87 6.58 5.43 14.16
N ASP A 88 6.16 6.40 14.97
CA ASP A 88 5.30 6.15 16.13
C ASP A 88 3.95 5.56 15.69
N ILE A 89 3.36 6.10 14.63
CA ILE A 89 2.14 5.56 14.02
C ILE A 89 2.37 4.12 13.54
N LEU A 90 3.47 3.87 12.83
CA LEU A 90 3.83 2.53 12.37
C LEU A 90 3.98 1.55 13.54
N ARG A 91 4.57 1.95 14.68
CA ARG A 91 4.70 1.08 15.86
C ARG A 91 3.33 0.66 16.39
N ARG A 92 2.38 1.60 16.47
CA ARG A 92 1.01 1.33 16.91
C ARG A 92 0.28 0.39 15.94
N ILE A 93 0.50 0.55 14.62
CA ILE A 93 -0.04 -0.37 13.60
C ILE A 93 0.58 -1.76 13.75
N ALA A 94 1.90 -1.85 13.89
CA ALA A 94 2.61 -3.12 14.10
C ALA A 94 2.08 -3.88 15.33
N ALA A 95 1.87 -3.16 16.44
CA ALA A 95 1.27 -3.67 17.67
C ALA A 95 -0.23 -4.03 17.51
N GLY A 96 -0.89 -3.54 16.46
CA GLY A 96 -2.32 -3.73 16.22
C GLY A 96 -3.20 -2.88 17.12
N GLU A 97 -2.64 -1.87 17.77
CA GLU A 97 -3.38 -0.90 18.58
C GLU A 97 -4.28 -0.03 17.71
N ILE A 98 -3.82 0.25 16.48
CA ILE A 98 -4.59 0.98 15.48
C ILE A 98 -4.49 0.28 14.12
N SER A 99 -5.54 0.44 13.33
CA SER A 99 -5.55 0.14 11.90
C SER A 99 -5.23 1.39 11.10
N SER A 100 -4.52 1.24 9.99
CA SER A 100 -4.20 2.34 9.08
C SER A 100 -5.44 3.09 8.59
N ARG A 101 -6.59 2.41 8.49
CA ARG A 101 -7.86 3.04 8.12
C ARG A 101 -8.42 3.99 9.18
N GLN A 102 -8.01 3.85 10.44
CA GLN A 102 -8.45 4.71 11.55
C GLN A 102 -7.68 6.03 11.61
N LEU A 103 -6.60 6.18 10.83
CA LEU A 103 -5.89 7.45 10.74
C LEU A 103 -6.79 8.50 10.06
N PRO A 104 -6.96 9.71 10.62
CA PRO A 104 -7.86 10.73 10.06
C PRO A 104 -7.59 11.03 8.59
N GLU A 105 -6.33 11.13 8.20
CA GLU A 105 -5.91 11.37 6.83
C GLU A 105 -6.25 10.22 5.87
N ASN A 106 -6.28 8.98 6.35
CA ASN A 106 -6.68 7.81 5.56
C ASN A 106 -8.19 7.68 5.50
N ALA A 107 -8.90 7.96 6.59
CA ALA A 107 -10.36 7.98 6.61
C ALA A 107 -10.90 9.04 5.62
N ALA A 108 -10.36 10.25 5.65
CA ALA A 108 -10.72 11.31 4.71
C ALA A 108 -10.38 10.94 3.25
N LEU A 109 -9.25 10.27 3.02
CA LEU A 109 -8.85 9.80 1.70
C LEU A 109 -9.80 8.74 1.14
N LEU A 110 -10.20 7.77 1.98
CA LEU A 110 -11.14 6.72 1.60
C LEU A 110 -12.54 7.28 1.33
N ALA A 111 -13.03 8.19 2.16
CA ALA A 111 -14.34 8.84 1.97
C ALA A 111 -14.40 9.61 0.65
N ARG A 112 -13.34 10.36 0.28
CA ARG A 112 -13.27 11.07 -1.00
C ARG A 112 -13.33 10.16 -2.22
N ARG A 113 -12.94 8.89 -2.08
CA ARG A 113 -12.85 7.91 -3.17
C ARG A 113 -13.90 6.81 -3.07
N GLU A 114 -14.87 6.90 -2.16
CA GLU A 114 -15.87 5.86 -1.91
C GLU A 114 -16.61 5.42 -3.18
N HIS A 115 -16.86 6.35 -4.10
CA HIS A 115 -17.54 6.12 -5.37
C HIS A 115 -16.61 5.68 -6.53
N GLU A 116 -15.30 5.60 -6.29
CA GLU A 116 -14.33 5.16 -7.29
C GLU A 116 -14.29 3.62 -7.33
N ALA A 117 -14.78 3.06 -8.43
CA ALA A 117 -14.85 1.61 -8.63
C ALA A 117 -13.47 0.98 -8.47
N ILE A 118 -13.37 -0.01 -7.57
CA ILE A 118 -12.16 -0.83 -7.44
C ILE A 118 -12.20 -1.85 -8.58
N PRO A 119 -11.22 -1.88 -9.50
CA PRO A 119 -11.14 -2.95 -10.47
C PRO A 119 -11.02 -4.29 -9.73
N ALA A 120 -12.04 -5.12 -9.82
CA ALA A 120 -12.04 -6.42 -9.19
C ALA A 120 -10.89 -7.25 -9.79
N PRO A 121 -10.04 -7.90 -8.97
CA PRO A 121 -9.04 -8.81 -9.51
C PRO A 121 -9.77 -9.94 -10.25
N ALA A 122 -9.52 -10.07 -11.55
CA ALA A 122 -10.07 -11.18 -12.33
C ALA A 122 -9.50 -12.50 -11.78
N MET A 123 -10.37 -13.39 -11.31
CA MET A 123 -9.99 -14.75 -10.95
C MET A 123 -10.19 -15.67 -12.14
N VAL A 124 -9.12 -16.31 -12.60
CA VAL A 124 -9.20 -17.43 -13.55
C VAL A 124 -9.43 -18.70 -12.75
N LEU A 125 -10.64 -19.27 -12.84
CA LEU A 125 -10.97 -20.55 -12.25
C LEU A 125 -10.85 -21.63 -13.33
N HIS A 126 -9.86 -22.52 -13.21
CA HIS A 126 -9.79 -23.72 -14.05
C HIS A 126 -10.71 -24.80 -13.47
N LEU A 127 -11.89 -24.96 -14.06
CA LEU A 127 -12.78 -26.07 -13.75
C LEU A 127 -12.27 -27.34 -14.46
N PRO A 128 -12.01 -28.44 -13.73
CA PRO A 128 -11.78 -29.73 -14.38
C PRO A 128 -13.09 -30.16 -15.04
N MET A 129 -13.07 -30.40 -16.35
CA MET A 129 -14.16 -31.08 -17.03
C MET A 129 -14.29 -32.47 -16.42
N ALA A 130 -15.37 -32.71 -15.67
CA ALA A 130 -15.73 -34.05 -15.23
C ALA A 130 -15.89 -34.92 -16.49
N GLN A 131 -15.00 -35.89 -16.66
CA GLN A 131 -15.17 -36.92 -17.67
C GLN A 131 -16.39 -37.75 -17.26
N ILE A 132 -17.53 -37.46 -17.85
CA ILE A 132 -18.71 -38.32 -17.79
C ILE A 132 -18.34 -39.56 -18.61
N GLY A 133 -17.82 -40.58 -17.93
CA GLY A 133 -17.64 -41.91 -18.53
C GLY A 133 -19.00 -42.48 -18.95
N PRO A 134 -19.07 -43.26 -20.03
CA PRO A 134 -20.33 -43.82 -20.51
C PRO A 134 -20.96 -44.70 -19.42
N ARG A 135 -22.25 -44.50 -19.16
CA ARG A 135 -23.04 -45.38 -18.28
C ARG A 135 -23.06 -46.77 -18.91
N SER A 136 -22.43 -47.74 -18.25
CA SER A 136 -22.53 -49.15 -18.63
C SER A 136 -23.98 -49.57 -18.48
N ALA A 137 -24.60 -49.98 -19.58
CA ALA A 137 -25.85 -50.72 -19.60
C ALA A 137 -25.51 -52.19 -19.85
N ALA A 138 -25.45 -52.97 -18.76
CA ALA A 138 -25.52 -54.44 -18.75
C ALA A 138 -25.75 -54.91 -17.32
#